data_AF-A0A920W8V2-F1
#
_entry.id   AF-A0A920W8V2-F1
#
_cell.length_a   1.000
_cell.length_b   1.000
_cell.length_c   1.000
_cell.angle_alpha   90.00
_cell.angle_beta   90.00
_cell.angle_gamma   90.00
#
_symmetry.space_group_name_H-M   'P 1'
#
loop_
_entity.id
_entity.type
_entity.pdbx_description
1 polymer ?
#
loop_
_entity_poly.entity_id
_entity_poly.type
_entity_poly.pdbx_seq_one_letter_code
_entity_poly.pdbx_strand_id
1 'polypeptide(L)' 'MTSTVPVRDRCFEDFSVGESFVLGSVEMVEEEMLAFATQFDPQRFHVDTEAAAQLCMAD' A
#
# COMPACT_ATOMS: atom_id res chain seq x y z
N MET A 1 -4.45 -24.36 13.40
CA MET A 1 -5.84 -24.01 13.76
C MET A 1 -5.86 -22.51 13.95
N THR A 2 -6.85 -21.81 13.40
CA THR A 2 -6.93 -20.35 13.53
C THR A 2 -7.13 -19.96 15.00
N SER A 3 -6.29 -19.04 15.51
CA SER A 3 -6.39 -18.55 16.89
C SER A 3 -7.71 -17.81 17.12
N THR A 4 -8.30 -18.00 18.30
CA THR A 4 -9.52 -17.32 18.75
C THR A 4 -9.25 -15.95 19.37
N VAL A 5 -7.99 -15.59 19.57
CA VAL A 5 -7.58 -14.26 20.04
C VAL A 5 -7.72 -13.25 18.90
N PRO A 6 -8.35 -12.08 19.11
CA PRO A 6 -8.43 -11.03 18.10
C PRO A 6 -7.03 -10.59 17.63
N VAL A 7 -6.86 -10.34 16.32
CA VAL A 7 -5.53 -10.08 15.71
C VAL A 7 -4.74 -8.97 16.41
N ARG A 8 -5.42 -7.92 16.90
CA ARG A 8 -4.78 -6.79 17.60
C ARG A 8 -4.24 -7.14 19.01
N ASP A 9 -4.69 -8.25 19.58
CA ASP A 9 -4.37 -8.67 20.94
C ASP A 9 -3.46 -9.92 20.96
N ARG A 10 -3.03 -10.39 19.79
CA ARG A 10 -2.22 -11.61 19.65
C ARG A 10 -0.77 -11.38 20.07
N CYS A 11 -0.22 -12.40 20.73
CA CYS A 11 1.22 -12.55 20.94
C CYS A 11 1.82 -13.49 19.89
N PHE A 12 3.13 -13.72 19.96
CA PHE A 12 3.87 -14.51 18.95
C PHE A 12 3.31 -15.92 18.75
N GLU A 13 2.89 -16.57 19.84
CA GLU A 13 2.42 -17.95 19.88
C GLU A 13 1.02 -18.14 19.26
N ASP A 14 0.27 -17.06 19.06
CA ASP A 14 -1.08 -17.11 18.51
C ASP A 14 -1.11 -17.19 16.98
N PHE A 15 0.03 -16.98 16.31
CA PHE A 15 0.11 -17.02 14.85
C PHE A 15 0.42 -18.42 14.33
N SER A 16 -0.28 -18.82 13.27
CA SER A 16 -0.01 -20.08 12.57
C SER A 16 0.76 -19.84 11.28
N VAL A 17 1.71 -20.72 10.96
CA VAL A 17 2.39 -20.70 9.66
C VAL A 17 1.36 -20.84 8.54
N GLY A 18 1.44 -19.94 7.55
CA GLY A 18 0.51 -19.89 6.42
C GLY A 18 -0.79 -19.12 6.69
N GLU A 19 -0.96 -18.54 7.87
CA GLU A 19 -2.09 -17.64 8.13
C GLU A 19 -2.00 -16.37 7.26
N SER A 20 -3.13 -15.97 6.69
CA SER A 20 -3.24 -14.77 5.85
C SER A 20 -4.50 -13.97 6.22
N PHE A 21 -4.43 -12.66 6.01
CA PHE A 21 -5.51 -11.74 6.31
C PHE A 21 -5.81 -10.87 5.10
N VAL A 22 -7.10 -10.75 4.77
CA VAL A 22 -7.56 -9.76 3.80
C VAL A 22 -7.81 -8.47 4.56
N LEU A 23 -7.10 -7.41 4.18
CA LEU A 23 -7.33 -6.08 4.70
C LEU A 23 -8.51 -5.40 3.99
N GLY A 24 -9.00 -4.31 4.56
CA GLY A 24 -9.96 -3.45 3.87
C GLY A 24 -9.34 -2.77 2.64
N SER A 25 -10.19 -2.18 1.80
CA SER A 25 -9.78 -1.35 0.67
C SER A 25 -9.78 0.13 1.07
N VAL A 26 -8.89 0.90 0.45
CA VAL A 26 -8.88 2.37 0.48
C VAL A 26 -8.91 2.86 -0.96
N GLU A 27 -9.66 3.94 -1.21
CA GLU A 27 -9.67 4.62 -2.50
C GLU A 27 -8.37 5.42 -2.66
N MET A 28 -7.69 5.24 -3.79
CA MET A 28 -6.51 6.03 -4.13
C MET A 28 -6.96 7.36 -4.75
N VAL A 29 -6.92 8.43 -3.97
CA VAL A 29 -7.32 9.77 -4.41
C VAL A 29 -6.11 10.51 -4.98
N GLU A 30 -6.23 11.05 -6.20
CA GLU A 30 -5.15 11.73 -6.92
C GLU A 30 -4.51 12.87 -6.11
N GLU A 31 -5.32 13.71 -5.46
CA GLU A 31 -4.83 14.83 -4.65
C GLU A 31 -3.95 14.35 -3.49
N GLU A 32 -4.36 13.29 -2.80
CA GLU A 32 -3.60 12.71 -1.68
C GLU A 32 -2.30 12.07 -2.15
N MET A 33 -2.35 11.38 -3.30
CA MET A 33 -1.16 10.79 -3.94
C MET A 33 -0.14 11.88 -4.30
N LEU A 34 -0.58 12.96 -4.94
CA LEU A 34 0.27 14.08 -5.34
C LEU A 34 0.85 14.80 -4.13
N ALA A 35 0.05 15.03 -3.08
CA ALA A 35 0.51 15.67 -1.85
C ALA A 35 1.60 14.85 -1.15
N PHE A 36 1.38 13.54 -1.01
CA PHE A 36 2.35 12.63 -0.42
C PHE A 36 3.65 12.58 -1.25
N ALA A 37 3.54 12.37 -2.56
CA ALA A 37 4.68 12.29 -3.46
C ALA A 37 5.51 13.58 -3.43
N THR A 38 4.85 14.73 -3.52
CA THR A 38 5.52 16.04 -3.49
C THR A 38 6.30 16.25 -2.19
N GLN A 39 5.77 15.76 -1.06
CA GLN A 39 6.42 15.93 0.25
C GLN A 39 7.57 14.94 0.48
N PHE A 40 7.39 13.67 0.11
CA PHE A 40 8.26 12.59 0.58
C PHE A 40 9.09 11.93 -0.51
N ASP A 41 8.62 11.91 -1.75
CA ASP A 41 9.32 11.24 -2.85
C ASP A 41 8.97 11.86 -4.22
N PRO A 42 9.49 13.07 -4.53
CA PRO A 42 9.10 13.86 -5.70
C PRO A 42 9.78 13.36 -6.99
N GLN A 43 9.81 12.04 -7.21
CA GLN A 43 10.23 11.50 -8.50
C GLN A 43 9.29 12.00 -9.58
N ARG A 44 9.85 12.36 -10.75
CA ARG A 44 9.12 12.99 -11.86
C ARG A 44 7.83 12.25 -12.25
N PHE A 45 7.83 10.93 -12.21
CA PHE A 45 6.67 10.12 -12.57
C PHE A 45 5.62 10.01 -11.46
N HIS A 46 5.88 10.49 -10.23
CA HIS A 46 4.88 10.57 -9.16
C HIS A 46 4.09 11.88 -9.19
N VAL A 47 4.63 12.94 -9.79
CA VAL A 47 4.05 14.31 -9.72
C VAL A 47 3.67 14.89 -11.07
N ASP A 48 4.06 14.24 -12.17
CA ASP A 48 3.76 14.64 -13.54
C ASP A 48 3.17 13.45 -14.31
N THR A 49 1.90 13.59 -14.71
CA THR A 49 1.13 12.57 -15.42
C THR A 49 1.71 12.25 -16.80
N GLU A 50 2.28 13.22 -17.50
CA GLU A 50 2.92 13.01 -18.81
C GLU A 50 4.23 12.25 -18.65
N ALA A 51 5.02 12.61 -17.63
CA ALA A 51 6.25 11.88 -17.30
C ALA A 51 5.95 10.43 -16.86
N ALA A 52 4.85 10.21 -16.13
CA ALA A 52 4.38 8.89 -15.74
C ALA A 52 3.97 8.04 -16.97
N ALA A 53 3.20 8.63 -17.89
CA ALA A 53 2.77 7.96 -19.11
C ALA A 53 3.96 7.53 -19.98
N GLN A 54 4.97 8.39 -20.12
CA GLN A 54 6.18 8.08 -20.91
C GLN A 54 6.99 6.92 -20.34
N LEU A 55 6.98 6.71 -19.01
CA LEU A 55 7.67 5.58 -18.38
C LEU A 55 6.99 4.24 -18.68
N CYS A 56 5.66 4.22 -18.76
CA CYS A 56 4.89 3.01 -19.08
C CYS A 56 4.97 2.62 -20.57
N MET A 57 5.30 3.57 -21.43
CA MET A 57 5.41 3.39 -22.89
C MET A 57 6.86 3.11 -23.34
N ALA A 58 7.78 2.89 -22.41
CA ALA A 58 9.15 2.48 -22.69
C ALA A 58 9.26 0.94 -22.75
N ASP A 59 8.55 0.34 -23.71
CA ASP A 59 8.87 -0.92 -24.40
C ASP A 59 8.24 -0.88 -25.80
#